data_AF-B9NX61-F1
#
_entry.id   AF-B9NX61-F1
#
_cell.length_a   1.000
_cell.length_b   1.000
_cell.length_c   1.000
_cell.angle_alpha   90.00
_cell.angle_beta   90.00
_cell.angle_gamma   90.00
#
_symmetry.space_group_name_H-M   'P 1'
#
loop_
_entity.id
_entity.type
_entity.pdbx_description
1 polymer ?
#
loop_
_entity_poly.entity_id
_entity_poly.type
_entity_poly.pdbx_seq_one_letter_code
_entity_poly.pdbx_strand_id
1 'polypeptide(L)'
;MFVLLIFIPVLSLGTRYWTQYVRDIAGLNEARLLTQVVDAGATLALRDLHGTINSNIGVGNAQVLDLAGLEAAGLWTSGSNQLTALGREVSLILHARGSEELIILARASALSGEENPTYVPRGGEGVGLVGFVPPNANDRLRGPGLDYDLSALQALIGAPQGLDALAIRVLRMDRDVLPFLHRTAQPGFPELNEMQTDLLMNGFDLVGAGGLQVNKITVGTALQAGS
;
A
#
# COMPACT_ATOMS: atom_id res chain seq x y z
N MET A 1 38.43 4.27 -44.26
CA MET A 1 37.32 5.26 -44.22
C MET A 1 35.95 4.59 -44.14
N PHE A 2 35.63 3.56 -44.94
CA PHE A 2 34.36 2.82 -44.87
C PHE A 2 34.08 2.09 -43.54
N VAL A 3 35.11 1.54 -42.88
CA VAL A 3 34.95 0.87 -41.57
C VAL A 3 34.44 1.84 -40.49
N LEU A 4 34.91 3.09 -40.51
CA LEU A 4 34.53 4.13 -39.54
C LEU A 4 33.09 4.62 -39.76
N LEU A 5 32.63 4.65 -41.02
CA LEU A 5 31.26 4.99 -41.41
C LEU A 5 30.20 3.95 -41.00
N ILE A 6 30.58 2.69 -40.82
CA ILE A 6 29.69 1.62 -40.33
C ILE A 6 29.81 1.48 -38.80
N PHE A 7 31.00 1.69 -38.23
CA PHE A 7 31.21 1.57 -36.79
C PHE A 7 30.43 2.62 -35.99
N ILE A 8 30.43 3.89 -36.42
CA ILE A 8 29.72 4.99 -35.73
C ILE A 8 28.21 4.70 -35.60
N PRO A 9 27.46 4.36 -36.67
CA PRO A 9 26.03 4.08 -36.56
C PRO A 9 25.74 2.82 -35.74
N VAL A 10 26.52 1.75 -35.86
CA VAL A 10 26.33 0.51 -35.07
C VAL A 10 26.59 0.75 -33.58
N LEU A 11 27.64 1.49 -33.24
CA LEU A 11 27.93 1.86 -31.85
C LEU A 11 26.83 2.78 -31.29
N SER A 12 26.31 3.71 -32.09
CA SER A 12 25.20 4.59 -31.70
C SER A 12 23.87 3.84 -31.51
N LEU A 13 23.62 2.78 -32.28
CA LEU A 13 22.48 1.87 -32.09
C LEU A 13 22.66 1.06 -30.81
N GLY A 14 23.84 0.49 -30.59
CA GLY A 14 24.16 -0.28 -29.39
C GLY A 14 24.00 0.52 -28.10
N THR A 15 24.47 1.78 -28.07
CA THR A 15 24.31 2.65 -26.88
C THR A 15 22.85 3.04 -26.64
N ARG A 16 22.05 3.27 -27.69
CA ARG A 16 20.61 3.52 -27.57
C ARG A 16 19.85 2.32 -26.99
N TYR A 17 20.12 1.12 -27.48
CA TYR A 17 19.50 -0.10 -26.93
C TYR A 17 19.91 -0.35 -25.48
N TRP A 18 21.20 -0.20 -25.16
CA TRP A 18 21.69 -0.38 -23.80
C TRP A 18 21.08 0.63 -22.82
N THR A 19 21.02 1.90 -23.20
CA THR A 19 20.44 2.95 -22.35
C THR A 19 18.94 2.77 -22.14
N GLN A 20 18.20 2.32 -23.17
CA GLN A 20 16.79 1.97 -23.03
C GLN A 20 16.61 0.76 -22.10
N TYR A 21 17.40 -0.29 -22.26
CA TYR A 21 17.36 -1.47 -21.41
C TYR A 21 17.64 -1.16 -19.92
N VAL A 22 18.65 -0.34 -19.63
CA VAL A 22 18.95 0.08 -18.25
C VAL A 22 17.81 0.91 -17.66
N ARG A 23 17.17 1.79 -18.46
CA ARG A 23 16.01 2.56 -18.03
C ARG A 23 14.80 1.67 -17.74
N ASP A 24 14.55 0.67 -18.57
CA ASP A 24 13.44 -0.27 -18.36
C ASP A 24 13.62 -1.07 -17.06
N ILE A 25 14.85 -1.52 -16.76
CA ILE A 25 15.15 -2.19 -15.48
C ILE A 25 14.99 -1.23 -14.30
N ALA A 26 15.49 -0.02 -14.41
CA ALA A 26 15.36 0.98 -13.35
C ALA A 26 13.89 1.33 -13.09
N GLY A 27 13.09 1.47 -14.15
CA GLY A 27 11.64 1.67 -14.05
C GLY A 27 10.89 0.50 -13.44
N LEU A 28 11.26 -0.73 -13.78
CA LEU A 28 10.69 -1.93 -13.14
C LEU A 28 11.01 -1.99 -11.65
N ASN A 29 12.25 -1.68 -11.26
CA ASN A 29 12.65 -1.62 -9.87
C ASN A 29 11.92 -0.51 -9.09
N GLU A 30 11.71 0.65 -9.72
CA GLU A 30 10.87 1.71 -9.16
C GLU A 30 9.42 1.24 -8.94
N ALA A 31 8.81 0.58 -9.93
CA ALA A 31 7.45 0.09 -9.80
C ALA A 31 7.31 -0.97 -8.68
N ARG A 32 8.31 -1.83 -8.51
CA ARG A 32 8.38 -2.79 -7.39
C ARG A 32 8.54 -2.08 -6.05
N LEU A 33 9.41 -1.08 -5.97
CA LEU A 33 9.60 -0.27 -4.76
C LEU A 33 8.29 0.42 -4.36
N LEU A 34 7.60 1.07 -5.30
CA LEU A 34 6.31 1.72 -5.03
C LEU A 34 5.26 0.71 -4.54
N THR A 35 5.24 -0.50 -5.11
CA THR A 35 4.36 -1.57 -4.64
C THR A 35 4.67 -1.95 -3.18
N GLN A 36 5.95 -2.14 -2.84
CA GLN A 36 6.37 -2.46 -1.47
C GLN A 36 6.02 -1.35 -0.48
N VAL A 37 6.18 -0.09 -0.87
CA VAL A 37 5.86 1.07 -0.03
C VAL A 37 4.35 1.18 0.21
N VAL A 38 3.52 0.94 -0.82
CA VAL A 38 2.06 0.85 -0.67
C VAL A 38 1.68 -0.29 0.26
N ASP A 39 2.30 -1.46 0.13
CA ASP A 39 1.99 -2.61 0.97
C ASP A 39 2.42 -2.42 2.43
N ALA A 40 3.54 -1.73 2.66
CA ALA A 40 3.95 -1.28 3.99
C ALA A 40 2.93 -0.29 4.58
N GLY A 41 2.51 0.70 3.78
CA GLY A 41 1.46 1.64 4.17
C GLY A 41 0.13 0.95 4.48
N ALA A 42 -0.25 -0.07 3.71
CA ALA A 42 -1.43 -0.87 3.96
C ALA A 42 -1.32 -1.66 5.26
N THR A 43 -0.15 -2.22 5.55
CA THR A 43 0.12 -2.93 6.80
C THR A 43 0.06 -1.99 8.01
N LEU A 44 0.56 -0.76 7.88
CA LEU A 44 0.42 0.29 8.89
C LEU A 44 -1.05 0.58 9.18
N ALA A 45 -1.81 0.83 8.12
CA ALA A 45 -3.22 1.19 8.21
C ALA A 45 -4.07 0.05 8.77
N LEU A 46 -3.83 -1.20 8.36
CA LEU A 46 -4.61 -2.36 8.83
C LEU A 46 -4.45 -2.64 10.33
N ARG A 47 -3.36 -2.19 10.97
CA ARG A 47 -3.16 -2.36 12.40
C ARG A 47 -4.21 -1.60 13.23
N ASP A 48 -4.60 -0.42 12.77
CA ASP A 48 -5.61 0.43 13.39
C ASP A 48 -6.25 1.34 12.34
N LEU A 49 -7.05 0.76 11.45
CA LEU A 49 -7.59 1.49 10.30
C LEU A 49 -8.57 2.57 10.78
N HIS A 50 -9.35 2.28 11.84
CA HIS A 50 -10.32 3.21 12.39
C HIS A 50 -9.64 4.41 13.04
N GLY A 51 -8.65 4.17 13.92
CA GLY A 51 -7.86 5.24 14.52
C GLY A 51 -7.10 6.03 13.46
N THR A 52 -6.54 5.35 12.47
CA THR A 52 -5.86 6.02 11.35
C THR A 52 -6.79 6.98 10.61
N ILE A 53 -8.00 6.54 10.24
CA ILE A 53 -8.99 7.38 9.54
C ILE A 53 -9.51 8.50 10.45
N ASN A 54 -9.92 8.19 11.68
CA ASN A 54 -10.71 9.13 12.50
C ASN A 54 -9.89 10.01 13.44
N SER A 55 -8.74 9.55 13.95
CA SER A 55 -7.91 10.34 14.87
C SER A 55 -6.64 10.91 14.23
N ASN A 56 -6.04 10.22 13.26
CA ASN A 56 -4.75 10.65 12.67
C ASN A 56 -4.92 11.48 11.40
N ILE A 57 -5.79 11.06 10.49
CA ILE A 57 -5.99 11.73 9.19
C ILE A 57 -7.20 12.67 9.24
N GLY A 58 -8.35 12.16 9.66
CA GLY A 58 -9.65 12.82 9.57
C GLY A 58 -10.30 12.61 8.19
N VAL A 59 -11.62 12.43 8.17
CA VAL A 59 -12.38 12.20 6.93
C VAL A 59 -12.22 13.37 5.95
N GLY A 60 -11.89 13.05 4.70
CA GLY A 60 -11.63 14.00 3.63
C GLY A 60 -10.20 14.53 3.56
N ASN A 61 -9.35 14.24 4.55
CA ASN A 61 -7.97 14.70 4.59
C ASN A 61 -6.99 13.63 4.08
N ALA A 62 -5.72 14.03 3.94
CA ALA A 62 -4.63 13.10 3.74
C ALA A 62 -3.44 13.38 4.65
N GLN A 63 -2.72 12.31 4.94
CA GLN A 63 -1.42 12.34 5.59
C GLN A 63 -0.36 11.93 4.57
N VAL A 64 0.72 12.70 4.48
CA VAL A 64 1.89 12.37 3.67
C VAL A 64 3.00 11.91 4.61
N LEU A 65 3.55 10.74 4.32
CA LEU A 65 4.67 10.13 5.03
C LEU A 65 5.83 9.97 4.05
N ASP A 66 7.04 10.29 4.48
CA ASP A 66 8.25 9.89 3.78
C ASP A 66 8.69 8.49 4.24
N LEU A 67 9.75 7.95 3.63
CA LEU A 67 10.30 6.66 4.04
C LEU A 67 10.81 6.67 5.49
N ALA A 68 11.25 7.82 6.01
CA ALA A 68 11.68 7.95 7.40
C ALA A 68 10.49 7.77 8.37
N GLY A 69 9.30 8.25 8.00
CA GLY A 69 8.06 7.99 8.73
C GLY A 69 7.70 6.49 8.77
N LEU A 70 7.94 5.76 7.68
CA LEU A 70 7.73 4.30 7.64
C LEU A 70 8.78 3.52 8.44
N GLU A 71 10.03 3.99 8.45
CA GLU A 71 11.10 3.45 9.28
C GLU A 71 10.78 3.64 10.77
N ALA A 72 10.33 4.84 11.17
CA ALA A 72 9.90 5.12 12.54
C ALA A 72 8.72 4.23 12.99
N ALA A 73 7.87 3.80 12.05
CA ALA A 73 6.80 2.84 12.29
C ALA A 73 7.27 1.38 12.36
N GLY A 74 8.56 1.09 12.11
CA GLY A 74 9.14 -0.25 12.11
C GLY A 74 8.74 -1.11 10.91
N LEU A 75 8.24 -0.49 9.84
CA LEU A 75 7.76 -1.17 8.63
C LEU A 75 8.75 -1.12 7.47
N TRP A 76 9.89 -0.45 7.68
CA TRP A 76 10.88 -0.21 6.65
C TRP A 76 12.30 -0.35 7.21
N THR A 77 13.24 -0.71 6.35
CA THR A 77 14.64 -0.94 6.74
C THR A 77 15.38 0.38 6.91
N SER A 78 16.17 0.49 7.98
CA SER A 78 16.92 1.69 8.31
C SER A 78 17.98 2.06 7.28
N GLY A 79 18.12 3.38 7.03
CA GLY A 79 19.12 3.92 6.12
C GLY A 79 18.85 3.66 4.63
N SER A 80 17.62 3.26 4.28
CA SER A 80 17.21 3.16 2.88
C SER A 80 17.12 4.54 2.25
N ASN A 81 17.73 4.67 1.07
CA ASN A 81 17.78 5.94 0.35
C ASN A 81 16.35 6.36 -0.05
N GLN A 82 15.98 7.64 0.12
CA GLN A 82 14.66 8.16 -0.26
C GLN A 82 14.41 8.20 -1.78
N LEU A 83 15.40 7.75 -2.56
CA LEU A 83 15.43 7.84 -4.01
C LEU A 83 15.20 6.48 -4.67
N THR A 84 14.41 6.48 -5.73
CA THR A 84 14.23 5.32 -6.61
C THR A 84 15.51 5.03 -7.41
N ALA A 85 15.53 3.91 -8.15
CA ALA A 85 16.61 3.62 -9.11
C ALA A 85 16.73 4.67 -10.23
N LEU A 86 15.69 5.48 -10.45
CA LEU A 86 15.69 6.61 -11.37
C LEU A 86 16.05 7.94 -10.69
N GLY A 87 16.29 7.94 -9.37
CA GLY A 87 16.63 9.15 -8.61
C GLY A 87 15.43 10.00 -8.20
N ARG A 88 14.20 9.44 -8.23
CA ARG A 88 12.96 10.13 -7.84
C ARG A 88 12.71 10.01 -6.35
N GLU A 89 12.14 11.04 -5.71
CA GLU A 89 11.81 10.97 -4.29
C GLU A 89 10.54 10.16 -4.06
N VAL A 90 10.57 9.28 -3.04
CA VAL A 90 9.44 8.42 -2.69
C VAL A 90 8.69 8.95 -1.48
N SER A 91 7.38 9.05 -1.61
CA SER A 91 6.46 9.42 -0.52
C SER A 91 5.23 8.51 -0.51
N LEU A 92 4.62 8.34 0.65
CA LEU A 92 3.38 7.62 0.86
C LEU A 92 2.28 8.61 1.23
N ILE A 93 1.13 8.51 0.59
CA ILE A 93 -0.05 9.34 0.84
C ILE A 93 -1.17 8.42 1.33
N LEU A 94 -1.68 8.71 2.51
CA LEU A 94 -2.83 8.04 3.10
C LEU A 94 -4.01 9.02 3.07
N HIS A 95 -5.03 8.74 2.26
CA HIS A 95 -6.20 9.60 2.11
C HIS A 95 -7.45 8.91 2.62
N ALA A 96 -8.07 9.48 3.65
CA ALA A 96 -9.34 9.01 4.19
C ALA A 96 -10.49 9.57 3.35
N ARG A 97 -10.91 8.84 2.32
CA ARG A 97 -12.00 9.29 1.44
C ARG A 97 -13.35 9.33 2.16
N GLY A 98 -13.53 8.45 3.13
CA GLY A 98 -14.70 8.34 3.99
C GLY A 98 -14.32 7.79 5.36
N SER A 99 -15.33 7.53 6.21
CA SER A 99 -15.14 6.89 7.52
C SER A 99 -14.72 5.42 7.44
N GLU A 100 -14.82 4.81 6.26
CA GLU A 100 -14.62 3.38 6.04
C GLU A 100 -13.67 3.07 4.87
N GLU A 101 -13.20 4.08 4.14
CA GLU A 101 -12.37 3.90 2.94
C GLU A 101 -11.09 4.72 3.08
N LEU A 102 -9.94 4.02 3.00
CA LEU A 102 -8.62 4.60 2.98
C LEU A 102 -7.94 4.28 1.65
N ILE A 103 -7.54 5.33 0.93
CA ILE A 103 -6.74 5.22 -0.29
C ILE A 103 -5.28 5.41 0.09
N ILE A 104 -4.44 4.49 -0.36
CA ILE A 104 -3.01 4.44 -0.08
C ILE A 104 -2.29 4.58 -1.40
N LEU A 105 -1.44 5.60 -1.51
CA LEU A 105 -0.66 5.86 -2.72
C LEU A 105 0.81 5.97 -2.37
N ALA A 106 1.68 5.19 -3.03
CA ALA A 106 3.10 5.49 -3.03
C ALA A 106 3.41 6.27 -4.29
N ARG A 107 4.09 7.39 -4.15
CA ARG A 107 4.45 8.31 -5.21
C ARG A 107 5.96 8.37 -5.36
N ALA A 108 6.43 8.21 -6.59
CA ALA A 108 7.75 8.66 -7.02
C ALA A 108 7.57 9.97 -7.80
N SER A 109 8.12 11.06 -7.29
CA SER A 109 7.99 12.39 -7.90
C SER A 109 8.72 12.48 -9.24
N ALA A 110 8.09 13.11 -10.23
CA ALA A 110 8.74 13.36 -11.51
C ALA A 110 10.03 14.18 -11.34
N LEU A 111 11.04 13.88 -12.16
CA LEU A 111 12.27 14.66 -12.14
C LEU A 111 12.06 16.02 -12.82
N SER A 112 12.79 17.04 -12.36
CA SER A 112 12.79 18.35 -13.02
C SER A 112 13.27 18.22 -14.47
N GLY A 113 12.42 18.64 -15.42
CA GLY A 113 12.71 18.56 -16.86
C GLY A 113 12.38 17.23 -17.51
N GLU A 114 11.70 16.32 -16.81
CA GLU A 114 11.14 15.12 -17.43
C GLU A 114 9.99 15.50 -18.38
N GLU A 115 10.03 14.99 -19.61
CA GLU A 115 9.03 15.29 -20.64
C GLU A 115 8.07 14.12 -20.90
N ASN A 116 8.49 12.90 -20.56
CA ASN A 116 7.73 11.67 -20.79
C ASN A 116 8.01 10.67 -19.67
N PRO A 117 7.04 9.80 -19.31
CA PRO A 117 7.27 8.78 -18.30
C PRO A 117 8.39 7.85 -18.76
N THR A 118 9.41 7.72 -17.92
CA THR A 118 10.60 6.92 -18.21
C THR A 118 10.27 5.44 -18.46
N TYR A 119 9.25 4.91 -17.77
CA TYR A 119 8.81 3.53 -17.91
C TYR A 119 7.31 3.41 -17.56
N VAL A 120 6.59 2.62 -18.35
CA VAL A 120 5.20 2.23 -18.04
C VAL A 120 5.23 0.76 -17.61
N PRO A 121 4.99 0.46 -16.33
CA PRO A 121 5.02 -0.91 -15.84
C PRO A 121 4.04 -1.76 -16.62
N ARG A 122 4.46 -2.96 -17.03
CA ARG A 122 3.57 -3.98 -17.59
C ARG A 122 2.99 -4.76 -16.41
N GLY A 123 1.68 -4.99 -16.43
CA GLY A 123 1.05 -5.82 -15.39
C GLY A 123 1.65 -7.23 -15.37
N GLY A 124 1.87 -7.77 -14.17
CA GLY A 124 2.34 -9.15 -13.99
C GLY A 124 3.86 -9.36 -13.95
N GLU A 125 4.57 -8.67 -13.04
CA GLU A 125 6.01 -8.93 -12.75
C GLU A 125 6.38 -8.70 -11.26
N GLY A 126 5.45 -9.01 -10.34
CA GLY A 126 5.55 -8.62 -8.93
C GLY A 126 5.34 -7.12 -8.70
N VAL A 127 4.85 -6.42 -9.73
CA VAL A 127 4.41 -5.04 -9.70
C VAL A 127 2.91 -5.03 -9.44
N GLY A 128 2.48 -4.26 -8.44
CA GLY A 128 1.06 -4.08 -8.10
C GLY A 128 0.35 -3.17 -9.10
N LEU A 129 -0.72 -2.51 -8.66
CA LEU A 129 -1.42 -1.50 -9.45
C LEU A 129 -0.57 -0.22 -9.51
N VAL A 130 0.34 -0.16 -10.46
CA VAL A 130 1.22 0.98 -10.69
C VAL A 130 0.90 1.63 -12.02
N GLY A 131 0.87 2.95 -12.03
CA GLY A 131 0.68 3.77 -13.21
C GLY A 131 1.43 5.09 -13.11
N PHE A 132 1.12 5.99 -14.02
CA PHE A 132 1.62 7.36 -14.01
C PHE A 132 0.48 8.35 -14.14
N VAL A 133 0.71 9.56 -13.66
CA VAL A 133 -0.18 10.69 -13.88
C VAL A 133 0.14 11.30 -15.25
N PRO A 134 -0.79 11.36 -16.22
CA PRO A 134 -0.52 11.99 -17.50
C PRO A 134 -0.18 13.48 -17.33
N PRO A 135 0.78 14.04 -18.11
CA PRO A 135 1.21 15.43 -17.96
C PRO A 135 0.09 16.46 -18.21
N ASN A 136 -0.96 16.08 -18.94
CA ASN A 136 -2.08 16.94 -19.30
C ASN A 136 -3.37 16.62 -18.52
N ALA A 137 -3.33 15.67 -17.57
CA ALA A 137 -4.50 15.22 -16.81
C ALA A 137 -4.06 14.78 -15.40
N ASN A 138 -3.77 15.76 -14.55
CA ASN A 138 -3.28 15.53 -13.18
C ASN A 138 -4.31 14.85 -12.28
N ASP A 139 -5.58 14.90 -12.67
CA ASP A 139 -6.72 14.27 -12.00
C ASP A 139 -6.87 12.78 -12.30
N ARG A 140 -5.96 12.16 -13.06
CA ARG A 140 -6.06 10.72 -13.37
C ARG A 140 -4.74 9.99 -13.22
N LEU A 141 -4.84 8.76 -12.73
CA LEU A 141 -3.77 7.77 -12.75
C LEU A 141 -4.05 6.76 -13.86
N ARG A 142 -3.07 6.56 -14.75
CA ARG A 142 -3.17 5.61 -15.87
C ARG A 142 -2.07 4.57 -15.84
N GLY A 143 -2.42 3.31 -16.09
CA GLY A 143 -1.51 2.18 -16.23
C GLY A 143 -2.22 1.00 -16.86
N PRO A 144 -1.54 -0.13 -17.11
CA PRO A 144 -2.20 -1.32 -17.62
C PRO A 144 -3.26 -1.83 -16.63
N GLY A 145 -4.52 -1.83 -17.05
CA GLY A 145 -5.65 -2.22 -16.19
C GLY A 145 -5.96 -1.23 -15.06
N LEU A 146 -5.39 -0.02 -15.11
CA LEU A 146 -5.56 1.02 -14.11
C LEU A 146 -5.99 2.34 -14.77
N ASP A 147 -7.20 2.79 -14.46
CA ASP A 147 -7.70 4.15 -14.73
C ASP A 147 -8.40 4.60 -13.46
N TYR A 148 -7.73 5.44 -12.66
CA TYR A 148 -8.21 5.86 -11.36
C TYR A 148 -8.32 7.37 -11.28
N ASP A 149 -9.43 7.85 -10.71
CA ASP A 149 -9.71 9.27 -10.53
C ASP A 149 -9.01 9.81 -9.28
N LEU A 150 -8.10 10.77 -9.48
CA LEU A 150 -7.34 11.47 -8.45
C LEU A 150 -7.95 12.83 -8.11
N SER A 151 -9.11 13.19 -8.65
CA SER A 151 -9.73 14.52 -8.44
C SER A 151 -9.88 14.89 -6.96
N ALA A 152 -10.26 13.92 -6.11
CA ALA A 152 -10.37 14.10 -4.66
C ALA A 152 -9.02 14.44 -3.98
N LEU A 153 -7.91 14.08 -4.60
CA LEU A 153 -6.56 14.28 -4.07
C LEU A 153 -5.94 15.60 -4.54
N GLN A 154 -6.44 16.21 -5.61
CA GLN A 154 -5.83 17.40 -6.22
C GLN A 154 -5.85 18.63 -5.31
N ALA A 155 -6.77 18.69 -4.34
CA ALA A 155 -6.82 19.76 -3.35
C ALA A 155 -5.88 19.53 -2.15
N LEU A 156 -5.24 18.36 -2.05
CA LEU A 156 -4.45 17.96 -0.90
C LEU A 156 -2.98 18.40 -1.03
N ILE A 157 -2.33 18.62 0.11
CA ILE A 157 -0.91 18.92 0.15
C ILE A 157 -0.14 17.70 -0.37
N GLY A 158 0.77 17.93 -1.30
CA GLY A 158 1.55 16.85 -1.92
C GLY A 158 0.72 15.99 -2.88
N ALA A 159 -0.34 16.53 -3.46
CA ALA A 159 -1.09 15.88 -4.53
C ALA A 159 -0.17 15.38 -5.65
N PRO A 160 -0.48 14.23 -6.28
CA PRO A 160 0.23 13.78 -7.47
C PRO A 160 0.14 14.79 -8.61
N GLN A 161 1.25 14.97 -9.32
CA GLN A 161 1.40 15.85 -10.46
C GLN A 161 1.74 15.06 -11.72
N GLY A 162 1.62 15.73 -12.87
CA GLY A 162 1.97 15.16 -14.17
C GLY A 162 3.35 14.50 -14.16
N LEU A 163 3.43 13.30 -14.73
CA LEU A 163 4.60 12.42 -14.83
C LEU A 163 5.02 11.71 -13.53
N ASP A 164 4.35 11.95 -12.41
CA ASP A 164 4.54 11.16 -11.19
C ASP A 164 4.18 9.70 -11.47
N ALA A 165 5.00 8.78 -10.96
CA ALA A 165 4.64 7.37 -10.91
C ALA A 165 3.96 7.05 -9.58
N LEU A 166 2.82 6.37 -9.64
CA LEU A 166 2.01 6.06 -8.47
C LEU A 166 1.71 4.56 -8.42
N ALA A 167 1.91 3.95 -7.25
CA ALA A 167 1.24 2.71 -6.88
C ALA A 167 0.00 3.05 -6.05
N ILE A 168 -1.09 2.32 -6.23
CA ILE A 168 -2.33 2.54 -5.48
C ILE A 168 -2.85 1.25 -4.84
N ARG A 169 -3.38 1.39 -3.62
CA ARG A 169 -4.19 0.37 -2.95
C ARG A 169 -5.33 1.04 -2.21
N VAL A 170 -6.50 0.41 -2.26
CA VAL A 170 -7.69 0.88 -1.55
C VAL A 170 -8.02 -0.13 -0.47
N LEU A 171 -8.06 0.35 0.77
CA LEU A 171 -8.51 -0.42 1.92
C LEU A 171 -9.92 0.00 2.29
N ARG A 172 -10.76 -0.99 2.55
CA ARG A 172 -12.11 -0.77 3.06
C ARG A 172 -12.30 -1.49 4.38
N MET A 173 -12.89 -0.80 5.35
CA MET A 173 -13.26 -1.37 6.64
C MET A 173 -14.09 -2.64 6.48
N ASP A 174 -15.16 -2.55 5.68
CA ASP A 174 -16.16 -3.62 5.55
C ASP A 174 -15.62 -4.93 4.98
N ARG A 175 -14.65 -4.84 4.07
CA ARG A 175 -14.09 -6.00 3.37
C ARG A 175 -12.76 -6.46 3.94
N ASP A 176 -11.90 -5.53 4.32
CA ASP A 176 -10.50 -5.81 4.62
C ASP A 176 -10.23 -5.88 6.13
N VAL A 177 -11.17 -5.40 6.97
CA VAL A 177 -11.04 -5.36 8.43
C VAL A 177 -12.16 -6.14 9.13
N LEU A 178 -13.43 -5.85 8.82
CA LEU A 178 -14.59 -6.45 9.51
C LEU A 178 -14.68 -7.99 9.50
N PRO A 179 -14.16 -8.75 8.50
CA PRO A 179 -14.25 -10.21 8.56
C PRO A 179 -13.20 -10.87 9.46
N PHE A 180 -12.25 -10.14 10.05
CA PHE A 180 -11.13 -10.72 10.79
C PHE A 180 -11.13 -10.34 12.27
N LEU A 181 -10.79 -11.30 13.14
CA LEU A 181 -10.60 -11.05 14.57
C LEU A 181 -9.29 -10.27 14.80
N HIS A 182 -9.35 -9.18 15.54
CA HIS A 182 -8.16 -8.39 15.87
C HIS A 182 -7.52 -8.86 17.19
N ARG A 183 -6.19 -9.01 17.19
CA ARG A 183 -5.42 -9.33 18.42
C ARG A 183 -5.30 -8.15 19.38
N THR A 184 -5.59 -6.94 18.91
CA THR A 184 -5.44 -5.70 19.68
C THR A 184 -6.81 -5.05 19.77
N ALA A 185 -7.19 -4.61 20.97
CA ALA A 185 -8.50 -4.03 21.21
C ALA A 185 -8.75 -2.82 20.29
N GLN A 186 -9.83 -2.89 19.51
CA GLN A 186 -10.36 -1.83 18.66
C GLN A 186 -11.51 -1.12 19.40
N PRO A 187 -11.29 0.04 20.05
CA PRO A 187 -12.27 0.64 20.95
C PRO A 187 -13.56 1.11 20.26
N GLY A 188 -13.50 1.41 18.96
CA GLY A 188 -14.65 1.84 18.16
C GLY A 188 -15.50 0.69 17.60
N PHE A 189 -15.01 -0.55 17.69
CA PHE A 189 -15.64 -1.74 17.13
C PHE A 189 -15.46 -2.92 18.08
N PRO A 190 -16.24 -2.99 19.18
CA PRO A 190 -16.17 -4.09 20.14
C PRO A 190 -16.34 -5.46 19.48
N GLU A 191 -17.13 -5.55 18.42
CA GLU A 191 -17.34 -6.76 17.63
C GLU A 191 -16.06 -7.34 17.00
N LEU A 192 -15.03 -6.52 16.74
CA LEU A 192 -13.74 -7.00 16.22
C LEU A 192 -12.86 -7.63 17.29
N ASN A 193 -13.21 -7.40 18.56
CA ASN A 193 -12.53 -7.94 19.73
C ASN A 193 -13.26 -9.16 20.30
N GLU A 194 -14.43 -9.48 19.77
CA GLU A 194 -15.29 -10.56 20.22
C GLU A 194 -15.33 -11.67 19.18
N MET A 195 -15.05 -12.90 19.60
CA MET A 195 -15.23 -14.07 18.74
C MET A 195 -16.57 -14.74 19.09
N GLN A 196 -17.52 -14.71 18.16
CA GLN A 196 -18.70 -15.57 18.25
C GLN A 196 -18.35 -16.94 17.65
N THR A 197 -18.07 -17.92 18.51
CA THR A 197 -17.84 -19.31 18.08
C THR A 197 -18.79 -20.24 18.82
N ASP A 198 -19.45 -21.13 18.08
CA ASP A 198 -20.16 -22.26 18.65
C ASP A 198 -19.13 -23.37 18.91
N LEU A 199 -18.70 -23.49 20.17
CA LEU A 199 -17.75 -24.52 20.55
C LEU A 199 -18.49 -25.86 20.77
N LEU A 200 -18.60 -26.66 19.71
CA LEU A 200 -19.10 -28.03 19.77
C LEU A 200 -17.97 -28.98 20.17
N MET A 201 -17.95 -29.37 21.44
CA MET A 201 -16.89 -30.22 21.98
C MET A 201 -17.09 -31.71 21.71
N ASN A 202 -18.23 -32.16 21.16
CA ASN A 202 -18.51 -33.57 20.80
C ASN A 202 -18.11 -34.61 21.89
N GLY A 203 -18.21 -34.25 23.17
CA GLY A 203 -17.82 -35.12 24.29
C GLY A 203 -16.35 -35.06 24.71
N PHE A 204 -15.55 -34.14 24.16
CA PHE A 204 -14.22 -33.83 24.67
C PHE A 204 -14.29 -32.81 25.82
N ASP A 205 -13.40 -32.98 26.79
CA ASP A 205 -13.28 -32.09 27.94
C ASP A 205 -12.36 -30.90 27.65
N LEU A 206 -12.67 -29.74 28.24
CA LEU A 206 -11.84 -28.54 28.13
C LEU A 206 -10.84 -28.54 29.29
N VAL A 207 -9.75 -29.29 29.13
CA VAL A 207 -8.71 -29.47 30.16
C VAL A 207 -7.57 -28.47 29.94
N GLY A 208 -7.11 -27.81 31.01
CA GLY A 208 -5.93 -26.93 30.97
C GLY A 208 -6.20 -25.45 30.62
N ALA A 209 -7.46 -25.04 30.45
CA ALA A 209 -7.79 -23.61 30.46
C ALA A 209 -7.71 -23.09 31.89
N GLY A 210 -6.67 -22.32 32.22
CA GLY A 210 -6.38 -21.87 33.60
C GLY A 210 -7.56 -21.15 34.30
N GLY A 211 -8.52 -20.64 33.54
CA GLY A 211 -9.82 -20.20 34.04
C GLY A 211 -10.79 -19.95 32.89
N LEU A 212 -12.07 -20.26 33.11
CA LEU A 212 -13.15 -19.94 32.17
C LEU A 212 -14.03 -18.84 32.81
N GLN A 213 -13.98 -17.63 32.24
CA GLN A 213 -14.83 -16.52 32.67
C GLN A 213 -15.97 -16.34 31.66
N VAL A 214 -17.21 -16.49 32.12
CA VAL A 214 -18.40 -16.46 31.27
C VAL A 214 -19.43 -15.53 31.88
N ASN A 215 -20.04 -14.66 31.06
CA ASN A 215 -21.09 -13.75 31.53
C ASN A 215 -22.43 -14.48 31.76
N LYS A 216 -22.69 -15.54 31.00
CA LYS A 216 -23.89 -16.37 31.14
C LYS A 216 -23.58 -17.80 30.72
N ILE A 217 -23.92 -18.75 31.58
CA ILE A 217 -23.86 -20.18 31.29
C ILE A 217 -25.29 -20.70 31.30
N THR A 218 -25.68 -21.44 30.26
CA THR A 218 -26.95 -22.17 30.23
C THR A 218 -26.63 -23.66 30.21
N VAL A 219 -27.10 -24.39 31.22
CA VAL A 219 -26.80 -25.81 31.39
C VAL A 219 -28.08 -26.61 31.17
N GLY A 220 -28.03 -27.59 30.26
CA GLY A 220 -29.21 -28.36 29.86
C GLY A 220 -29.61 -29.49 30.82
N THR A 221 -28.67 -30.04 31.60
CA THR A 221 -28.92 -31.25 32.40
C THR A 221 -28.32 -31.19 33.81
N ALA A 222 -27.02 -30.89 33.97
CA ALA A 222 -26.39 -30.60 35.26
C ALA A 222 -24.96 -30.07 35.07
N LEU A 223 -24.51 -29.15 35.94
CA LEU A 223 -23.11 -28.73 36.02
C LEU A 223 -22.46 -29.51 37.17
N GLN A 224 -21.44 -30.31 36.87
CA GLN A 224 -20.62 -30.98 37.88
C GLN A 224 -19.24 -30.31 37.90
N ALA A 225 -18.89 -29.72 39.04
CA ALA A 225 -17.54 -29.25 39.29
C ALA A 225 -16.75 -30.37 39.97
N GLY A 226 -15.73 -30.90 39.30
CA GLY A 226 -14.78 -31.83 39.91
C GLY A 226 -13.85 -31.06 40.85
N SER A 227 -13.77 -31.50 42.10
CA SER A 227 -12.78 -31.05 43.09
C SER A 227 -11.42 -31.70 42.84
#